data_AF-A0ABC9B104-F1
#
_entry.id   AF-A0ABC9B104-F1
#
_cell.length_a   1.000
_cell.length_b   1.000
_cell.length_c   1.000
_cell.angle_alpha   90.00
_cell.angle_beta   90.00
_cell.angle_gamma   90.00
#
_symmetry.space_group_name_H-M   'P 1'
#
loop_
_entity.id
_entity.type
_entity.pdbx_description
1 polymer ?
#
loop_
_entity_poly.entity_id
_entity_poly.type
_entity_poly.pdbx_seq_one_letter_code
_entity_poly.pdbx_strand_id
1 'polypeptide(L)'
;MDRGVTVASSRIERWQLRPGDHIYAWRSTHAYAFPHHGIYESHTKVIHFKAPLEESSSFIGAAGNAAAAKAKSYAFCRECHEAMRHGGVVWCCLECFLEGDNLCLFAYSVPLWFYTARNIGEIANRARFTCTTKAADPPEKVLERAKDMLARNGFGTYNALVNNCFDFAVFCKTGGALVSPARAPILEWDQQLGPGHSCVVVVVLLPT
;
A
#
# COMPACT_ATOMS: atom_id res chain seq x y z
N MET A 1 16.27 5.49 -14.88
CA MET A 1 14.99 6.16 -14.57
C MET A 1 14.26 6.30 -15.88
N ASP A 2 13.31 5.41 -16.08
CA ASP A 2 12.55 5.29 -17.33
C ASP A 2 11.15 4.82 -16.96
N ARG A 3 10.18 5.09 -17.84
CA ARG A 3 8.74 4.79 -17.73
C ARG A 3 7.87 5.84 -17.03
N GLY A 4 8.22 7.12 -17.16
CA GLY A 4 7.30 8.25 -16.90
C GLY A 4 7.29 8.82 -15.48
N VAL A 5 8.02 8.23 -14.54
CA VAL A 5 8.18 8.79 -13.18
C VAL A 5 9.19 9.94 -13.19
N THR A 6 8.78 11.11 -12.72
CA THR A 6 9.59 12.33 -12.61
C THR A 6 9.66 12.80 -11.16
N VAL A 7 10.24 13.96 -10.86
CA VAL A 7 10.16 14.58 -9.51
C VAL A 7 8.75 15.13 -9.22
N ALA A 8 7.97 15.48 -10.26
CA ALA A 8 6.63 16.04 -10.11
C ALA A 8 5.52 14.99 -10.14
N SER A 9 5.66 13.91 -10.93
CA SER A 9 4.61 12.90 -11.11
C SER A 9 5.13 11.47 -10.98
N SER A 10 4.31 10.59 -10.41
CA SER A 10 4.51 9.13 -10.45
C SER A 10 3.46 8.44 -11.33
N ARG A 11 2.56 9.22 -11.95
CA ARG A 11 1.51 8.69 -12.81
C ARG A 11 2.14 8.08 -14.06
N ILE A 12 1.66 6.91 -14.44
CA ILE A 12 2.05 6.21 -15.66
C ILE A 12 0.82 5.83 -16.46
N GLU A 13 1.02 5.57 -17.75
CA GLU A 13 -0.01 5.02 -18.62
C GLU A 13 -0.04 3.50 -18.58
N ARG A 14 -1.21 2.90 -18.87
CA ARG A 14 -1.42 1.45 -18.77
C ARG A 14 -0.49 0.64 -19.66
N TRP A 15 -0.17 1.14 -20.85
CA TRP A 15 0.77 0.49 -21.79
C TRP A 15 2.19 0.44 -21.25
N GLN A 16 2.52 1.26 -20.25
CA GLN A 16 3.83 1.23 -19.63
C GLN A 16 3.96 0.06 -18.67
N LEU A 17 2.87 -0.47 -18.08
CA LEU A 17 2.86 -1.50 -17.03
C LEU A 17 3.63 -2.77 -17.40
N ARG A 18 4.27 -3.36 -16.40
CA ARG A 18 4.99 -4.62 -16.50
C ARG A 18 4.67 -5.51 -15.30
N PRO A 19 4.52 -6.83 -15.49
CA PRO A 19 4.41 -7.76 -14.37
C PRO A 19 5.52 -7.53 -13.34
N GLY A 20 5.19 -7.56 -12.05
CA GLY A 20 6.11 -7.28 -10.94
C GLY A 20 6.28 -5.79 -10.61
N ASP A 21 5.56 -4.88 -11.25
CA ASP A 21 5.54 -3.47 -10.86
C ASP A 21 4.86 -3.28 -9.50
N HIS A 22 5.45 -2.44 -8.66
CA HIS A 22 4.80 -1.91 -7.46
C HIS A 22 4.01 -0.67 -7.87
N ILE A 23 2.69 -0.81 -7.90
CA ILE A 23 1.77 0.26 -8.27
C ILE A 23 1.02 0.75 -7.04
N TYR A 24 0.50 1.97 -7.12
CA TYR A 24 -0.38 2.50 -6.10
C TYR A 24 -1.41 3.46 -6.71
N ALA A 25 -2.49 3.66 -5.96
CA ALA A 25 -3.53 4.63 -6.26
C ALA A 25 -3.85 5.42 -4.99
N TRP A 26 -4.08 6.73 -5.13
CA TRP A 26 -4.37 7.60 -3.99
C TRP A 26 -5.82 7.46 -3.56
N ARG A 27 -6.05 6.91 -2.37
CA ARG A 27 -7.36 6.90 -1.71
C ARG A 27 -7.53 8.15 -0.88
N SER A 28 -8.77 8.61 -0.79
CA SER A 28 -9.16 9.73 0.07
C SER A 28 -10.26 9.28 1.02
N THR A 29 -10.05 9.49 2.31
CA THR A 29 -11.13 9.51 3.30
C THR A 29 -11.57 10.95 3.53
N HIS A 30 -12.59 11.18 4.36
CA HIS A 30 -12.97 12.53 4.77
C HIS A 30 -11.86 13.28 5.52
N ALA A 31 -10.88 12.58 6.11
CA ALA A 31 -9.87 13.16 6.98
C ALA A 31 -8.46 13.21 6.38
N TYR A 32 -8.11 12.30 5.46
CA TYR A 32 -6.77 12.25 4.87
C TYR A 32 -6.71 11.44 3.57
N ALA A 33 -5.70 11.71 2.75
CA ALA A 33 -5.37 10.92 1.57
C ALA A 33 -4.21 9.96 1.87
N PHE A 34 -4.31 8.72 1.41
CA PHE A 34 -3.28 7.70 1.56
C PHE A 34 -3.13 6.89 0.27
N PRO A 35 -1.90 6.49 -0.11
CA PRO A 35 -1.72 5.58 -1.23
C PRO A 35 -2.08 4.16 -0.82
N HIS A 36 -2.90 3.50 -1.64
CA HIS A 36 -3.13 2.07 -1.55
C HIS A 36 -2.21 1.34 -2.52
N HIS A 37 -1.42 0.41 -2.02
CA HIS A 37 -0.31 -0.21 -2.74
C HIS A 37 -0.62 -1.65 -3.18
N GLY A 38 -0.03 -2.08 -4.29
CA GLY A 38 -0.17 -3.43 -4.82
C GLY A 38 0.95 -3.83 -5.78
N ILE A 39 1.04 -5.13 -6.04
CA ILE A 39 1.94 -5.73 -7.03
C ILE A 39 1.12 -6.11 -8.26
N TYR A 40 1.44 -5.48 -9.38
CA TYR A 40 0.81 -5.75 -10.67
C TYR A 40 1.32 -7.09 -11.23
N GLU A 41 0.42 -8.03 -11.48
CA GLU A 41 0.73 -9.25 -12.24
C GLU A 41 0.21 -9.12 -13.69
N SER A 42 -1.03 -8.68 -13.84
CA SER A 42 -1.71 -8.54 -15.13
C SER A 42 -2.92 -7.61 -15.02
N HIS A 43 -3.59 -7.32 -16.14
CA HIS A 43 -4.78 -6.47 -16.16
C HIS A 43 -5.93 -7.03 -15.30
N THR A 44 -5.99 -8.35 -15.14
CA THR A 44 -7.00 -9.04 -14.34
C THR A 44 -6.52 -9.36 -12.93
N LYS A 45 -5.26 -9.06 -12.58
CA LYS A 45 -4.69 -9.43 -11.29
C LYS A 45 -3.64 -8.45 -10.77
N VAL A 46 -4.00 -7.79 -9.67
CA VAL A 46 -3.14 -7.04 -8.78
C VAL A 46 -3.22 -7.71 -7.42
N ILE A 47 -2.08 -8.08 -6.84
CA ILE A 47 -1.99 -8.71 -5.52
C ILE A 47 -1.68 -7.60 -4.50
N HIS A 48 -2.46 -7.51 -3.44
CA HIS A 48 -2.30 -6.46 -2.44
C HIS A 48 -2.75 -6.91 -1.05
N PHE A 49 -2.27 -6.21 -0.02
CA PHE A 49 -2.59 -6.48 1.37
C PHE A 49 -3.62 -5.46 1.86
N LYS A 50 -4.71 -5.91 2.51
CA LYS A 50 -5.77 -5.01 3.00
C LYS A 50 -6.40 -5.49 4.30
N ALA A 51 -7.01 -4.56 5.04
CA ALA A 51 -7.88 -4.89 6.15
C ALA A 51 -9.15 -5.66 5.68
N PRO A 52 -9.76 -6.48 6.55
CA PRO A 52 -11.07 -7.09 6.31
C PRO A 52 -12.14 -6.02 6.03
N LEU A 53 -13.17 -6.38 5.26
CA LEU A 53 -14.26 -5.44 4.94
C LEU A 53 -15.01 -4.94 6.18
N GLU A 54 -15.13 -5.75 7.24
CA GLU A 54 -15.81 -5.36 8.49
C GLU A 54 -15.07 -4.26 9.28
N GLU A 55 -13.76 -4.10 9.07
CA GLU A 55 -12.98 -3.02 9.69
C GLU A 55 -12.95 -1.75 8.82
N SER A 56 -13.34 -1.84 7.55
CA SER A 56 -13.47 -0.66 6.67
C SER A 56 -14.66 0.24 7.03
N SER A 57 -15.62 -0.28 7.81
CA SER A 57 -16.70 0.50 8.43
C SER A 57 -16.25 1.35 9.62
N SER A 58 -15.09 1.09 10.23
CA SER A 58 -14.64 1.79 11.43
C SER A 58 -14.02 3.18 11.19
N PHE A 59 -14.05 3.68 9.96
CA PHE A 59 -13.76 5.10 9.64
C PHE A 59 -14.92 5.84 8.96
N ILE A 60 -16.09 5.19 8.81
CA ILE A 60 -17.30 5.86 8.34
C ILE A 60 -18.04 6.34 9.58
N GLY A 61 -17.79 7.60 9.96
CA GLY A 61 -18.72 8.33 10.82
C GLY A 61 -20.10 8.32 10.15
N ALA A 62 -21.02 7.57 10.74
CA ALA A 62 -22.40 7.50 10.31
C ALA A 62 -23.08 8.86 10.52
N ALA A 63 -23.05 9.72 9.49
CA ALA A 63 -23.97 10.84 9.30
C ALA A 63 -23.86 11.36 7.87
N GLY A 64 -24.46 10.64 6.91
CA GLY A 64 -24.56 11.12 5.53
C GLY A 64 -25.65 10.36 4.78
N ASN A 65 -26.61 11.11 4.23
CA ASN A 65 -27.77 10.59 3.49
C ASN A 65 -27.39 9.44 2.54
N ALA A 66 -28.03 8.28 2.73
CA ALA A 66 -27.82 7.06 1.94
C ALA A 66 -27.98 7.25 0.41
N ALA A 67 -28.66 8.32 -0.01
CA ALA A 67 -28.80 8.69 -1.43
C ALA A 67 -27.53 9.31 -2.04
N ALA A 68 -26.68 9.99 -1.26
CA ALA A 68 -25.43 10.61 -1.74
C ALA A 68 -24.26 9.61 -1.79
N ALA A 69 -24.30 8.57 -0.97
CA ALA A 69 -23.32 7.46 -1.00
C ALA A 69 -23.39 6.63 -2.30
N LYS A 70 -24.46 6.80 -3.10
CA LYS A 70 -24.73 6.04 -4.33
C LYS A 70 -23.98 6.55 -5.58
N ALA A 71 -23.29 7.70 -5.50
CA ALA A 71 -22.78 8.40 -6.68
C ALA A 71 -21.28 8.22 -6.98
N LYS A 72 -20.53 7.41 -6.20
CA LYS A 72 -19.10 7.12 -6.47
C LYS A 72 -18.68 5.67 -6.22
N SER A 73 -19.61 4.75 -5.98
CA SER A 73 -19.25 3.33 -5.84
C SER A 73 -19.00 2.74 -7.22
N TYR A 74 -17.75 2.65 -7.64
CA TYR A 74 -17.37 1.60 -8.57
C TYR A 74 -17.66 0.29 -7.86
N ALA A 75 -18.84 -0.30 -8.11
CA ALA A 75 -19.16 -1.61 -7.56
C ALA A 75 -18.07 -2.57 -8.06
N PHE A 76 -17.28 -3.11 -7.13
CA PHE A 76 -16.28 -4.11 -7.47
C PHE A 76 -16.95 -5.21 -8.30
N CYS A 77 -16.26 -5.70 -9.34
CA CYS A 77 -16.78 -6.85 -10.07
C CYS A 77 -16.93 -8.04 -9.11
N ARG A 78 -17.86 -8.94 -9.41
CA ARG A 78 -18.24 -10.04 -8.52
C ARG A 78 -17.05 -10.87 -8.06
N GLU A 79 -16.13 -11.17 -8.96
CA GLU A 79 -14.93 -11.97 -8.69
C GLU A 79 -13.98 -11.24 -7.72
N CYS A 80 -13.79 -9.94 -7.91
CA CYS A 80 -12.95 -9.12 -7.02
C CYS A 80 -13.60 -8.96 -5.65
N HIS A 81 -14.92 -8.77 -5.59
CA HIS A 81 -15.65 -8.67 -4.34
C HIS A 81 -15.45 -9.93 -3.48
N GLU A 82 -15.60 -11.11 -4.08
CA GLU A 82 -15.38 -12.37 -3.36
C GLU A 82 -13.91 -12.55 -2.95
N ALA A 83 -12.97 -12.30 -3.87
CA ALA A 83 -11.54 -12.45 -3.61
C ALA A 83 -11.01 -11.54 -2.48
N MET A 84 -11.64 -10.38 -2.26
CA MET A 84 -11.20 -9.38 -1.28
C MET A 84 -11.97 -9.43 0.05
N ARG A 85 -12.97 -10.31 0.17
CA ARG A 85 -13.97 -10.30 1.26
C ARG A 85 -13.35 -10.36 2.65
N HIS A 86 -12.40 -11.26 2.85
CA HIS A 86 -11.84 -11.58 4.17
C HIS A 86 -10.62 -10.74 4.55
N GLY A 87 -10.14 -9.86 3.67
CA GLY A 87 -8.88 -9.13 3.89
C GLY A 87 -7.67 -10.05 3.89
N GLY A 88 -6.55 -9.55 4.40
CA GLY A 88 -5.25 -10.23 4.29
C GLY A 88 -4.60 -9.97 2.93
N VAL A 89 -3.83 -10.94 2.42
CA VAL A 89 -3.24 -10.86 1.08
C VAL A 89 -4.27 -11.37 0.09
N VAL A 90 -4.73 -10.47 -0.78
CA VAL A 90 -5.84 -10.71 -1.71
C VAL A 90 -5.45 -10.32 -3.14
N TRP A 91 -6.35 -10.54 -4.08
CA TRP A 91 -6.19 -10.07 -5.46
C TRP A 91 -7.47 -9.41 -5.98
N CYS A 92 -7.30 -8.52 -6.96
CA CYS A 92 -8.39 -7.96 -7.75
C CYS A 92 -7.91 -7.60 -9.17
N CYS A 93 -8.82 -7.23 -10.08
CA CYS A 93 -8.45 -6.69 -11.38
C CYS A 93 -7.92 -5.26 -11.27
N LEU A 94 -7.22 -4.78 -12.30
CA LEU A 94 -6.63 -3.44 -12.28
C LEU A 94 -7.69 -2.34 -12.11
N GLU A 95 -8.86 -2.45 -12.72
CA GLU A 95 -9.92 -1.44 -12.55
C GLU A 95 -10.44 -1.37 -11.11
N CYS A 96 -10.68 -2.54 -10.49
CA CYS A 96 -11.07 -2.62 -9.09
C CYS A 96 -9.96 -2.14 -8.16
N PHE A 97 -8.68 -2.38 -8.50
CA PHE A 97 -7.56 -1.83 -7.75
C PHE A 97 -7.46 -0.30 -7.87
N LEU A 98 -7.87 0.30 -8.99
CA LEU A 98 -7.76 1.74 -9.19
C LEU A 98 -8.94 2.51 -8.61
N GLU A 99 -10.15 1.94 -8.62
CA GLU A 99 -11.38 2.63 -8.18
C GLU A 99 -11.60 3.99 -8.88
N GLY A 100 -11.14 4.09 -10.14
CA GLY A 100 -11.18 5.32 -10.94
C GLY A 100 -10.06 6.33 -10.65
N ASP A 101 -9.15 6.04 -9.71
CA ASP A 101 -7.99 6.89 -9.42
C ASP A 101 -6.84 6.70 -10.41
N ASN A 102 -5.85 7.59 -10.31
CA ASN A 102 -4.65 7.56 -11.15
C ASN A 102 -3.77 6.34 -10.85
N LEU A 103 -3.39 5.61 -11.90
CA LEU A 103 -2.34 4.60 -11.83
C LEU A 103 -0.97 5.25 -11.62
N CYS A 104 -0.33 4.95 -10.48
CA CYS A 104 0.99 5.46 -10.15
C CYS A 104 1.99 4.32 -9.95
N LEU A 105 3.24 4.56 -10.35
CA LEU A 105 4.35 3.60 -10.21
C LEU A 105 5.28 4.03 -9.06
N PHE A 106 5.57 3.10 -8.15
CA PHE A 106 6.57 3.31 -7.11
C PHE A 106 7.97 3.09 -7.66
N ALA A 107 8.85 4.10 -7.55
CA ALA A 107 10.18 4.03 -8.14
C ALA A 107 11.24 3.43 -7.20
N TYR A 108 12.01 2.48 -7.71
CA TYR A 108 13.15 1.85 -7.03
C TYR A 108 14.47 2.29 -7.65
N SER A 109 15.58 2.06 -6.93
CA SER A 109 16.93 2.39 -7.39
C SER A 109 17.08 3.85 -7.83
N VAL A 110 16.33 4.78 -7.22
CA VAL A 110 16.45 6.20 -7.55
C VAL A 110 17.74 6.75 -6.92
N PRO A 111 18.47 7.68 -7.57
CA PRO A 111 19.59 8.37 -6.94
C PRO A 111 19.12 9.19 -5.72
N LEU A 112 20.03 9.39 -4.77
CA LEU A 112 19.74 10.05 -3.50
C LEU A 112 19.11 11.44 -3.68
N TRP A 113 19.59 12.24 -4.64
CA TRP A 113 19.04 13.58 -4.90
C TRP A 113 17.57 13.54 -5.33
N PHE A 114 17.15 12.49 -6.04
CA PHE A 114 15.77 12.33 -6.46
C PHE A 114 14.92 11.86 -5.28
N TYR A 115 15.43 10.90 -4.49
CA TYR A 115 14.77 10.45 -3.27
C TYR A 115 14.52 11.60 -2.31
N THR A 116 15.53 12.46 -2.08
CA THR A 116 15.38 13.64 -1.24
C THR A 116 14.38 14.60 -1.87
N ALA A 117 14.57 15.02 -3.12
CA ALA A 117 13.65 15.95 -3.80
C ALA A 117 12.18 15.48 -3.78
N ARG A 118 11.93 14.18 -3.93
CA ARG A 118 10.59 13.60 -3.98
C ARG A 118 9.95 13.40 -2.61
N ASN A 119 10.75 13.20 -1.57
CA ASN A 119 10.28 12.93 -0.21
C ASN A 119 10.65 14.06 0.79
N ILE A 120 10.96 15.28 0.31
CA ILE A 120 11.21 16.46 1.17
C ILE A 120 9.98 16.68 2.08
N GLY A 121 10.21 16.77 3.39
CA GLY A 121 9.16 16.98 4.40
C GLY A 121 8.44 15.71 4.89
N GLU A 122 8.63 14.56 4.24
CA GLU A 122 7.88 13.31 4.51
C GLU A 122 8.63 12.33 5.44
N ILE A 123 9.68 12.79 6.14
CA ILE A 123 10.47 11.96 7.07
C ILE A 123 9.58 11.30 8.14
N ALA A 124 8.45 11.93 8.48
CA ALA A 124 7.54 11.47 9.53
C ALA A 124 6.51 10.42 9.06
N ASN A 125 6.22 10.29 7.76
CA ASN A 125 5.17 9.36 7.30
C ASN A 125 5.59 8.54 6.07
N ARG A 126 6.17 7.37 6.33
CA ARG A 126 6.59 6.41 5.29
C ARG A 126 5.43 5.99 4.37
N ALA A 127 4.19 6.03 4.85
CA ALA A 127 3.03 5.69 4.04
C ALA A 127 2.82 6.67 2.88
N ARG A 128 3.56 7.79 2.80
CA ARG A 128 3.50 8.73 1.67
C ARG A 128 4.70 8.64 0.72
N PHE A 129 5.64 7.73 0.97
CA PHE A 129 6.76 7.53 0.06
C PHE A 129 6.26 7.07 -1.31
N THR A 130 6.90 7.60 -2.34
CA THR A 130 6.60 7.26 -3.75
C THR A 130 7.82 6.70 -4.47
N CYS A 131 8.98 6.71 -3.81
CA CYS A 131 10.22 6.13 -4.32
C CYS A 131 11.18 5.71 -3.19
N THR A 132 12.18 4.90 -3.54
CA THR A 132 13.27 4.48 -2.65
C THR A 132 14.60 4.32 -3.41
N THR A 133 15.71 4.55 -2.71
CA THR A 133 17.07 4.27 -3.21
C THR A 133 17.39 2.77 -3.21
N LYS A 134 16.63 1.94 -2.48
CA LYS A 134 16.82 0.49 -2.43
C LYS A 134 16.57 -0.13 -3.81
N ALA A 135 17.39 -1.12 -4.17
CA ALA A 135 17.20 -1.88 -5.39
C ALA A 135 15.95 -2.79 -5.30
N ALA A 136 15.26 -2.94 -6.44
CA ALA A 136 14.24 -3.95 -6.61
C ALA A 136 14.83 -5.23 -7.17
N ASP A 137 14.30 -6.37 -6.73
CA ASP A 137 14.58 -7.66 -7.32
C ASP A 137 13.92 -7.79 -8.72
N PRO A 138 14.39 -8.76 -9.55
CA PRO A 138 13.79 -9.07 -10.84
C PRO A 138 12.29 -9.43 -10.71
N PRO A 139 11.46 -9.09 -11.73
CA PRO A 139 10.02 -9.36 -11.74
C PRO A 139 9.60 -10.77 -11.35
N GLU A 140 10.37 -11.77 -11.75
CA GLU A 140 10.09 -13.18 -11.49
C GLU A 140 10.08 -13.46 -9.98
N LYS A 141 11.11 -13.00 -9.26
CA LYS A 141 11.19 -13.11 -7.80
C LYS A 141 10.12 -12.29 -7.08
N VAL A 142 9.74 -11.15 -7.65
CA VAL A 142 8.69 -10.30 -7.07
C VAL A 142 7.34 -11.00 -7.12
N LEU A 143 7.00 -11.55 -8.28
CA LEU A 143 5.75 -12.26 -8.50
C LEU A 143 5.72 -13.58 -7.72
N GLU A 144 6.84 -14.28 -7.61
CA GLU A 144 6.97 -15.47 -6.77
C GLU A 144 6.57 -15.18 -5.32
N ARG A 145 7.16 -14.14 -4.70
CA ARG A 145 6.80 -13.73 -3.33
C ARG A 145 5.35 -13.30 -3.20
N ALA A 146 4.86 -12.46 -4.12
CA ALA A 146 3.48 -11.99 -4.06
C ALA A 146 2.47 -13.15 -4.15
N LYS A 147 2.72 -14.11 -5.04
CA LYS A 147 1.90 -15.32 -5.20
C LYS A 147 1.99 -16.25 -4.00
N ASP A 148 3.18 -16.45 -3.44
CA ASP A 148 3.37 -17.29 -2.26
C ASP A 148 2.62 -16.73 -1.05
N MET A 149 2.73 -15.41 -0.83
CA MET A 149 1.98 -14.71 0.22
C MET A 149 0.47 -14.77 0.00
N LEU A 150 0.00 -14.66 -1.24
CA LEU A 150 -1.42 -14.82 -1.59
C LEU A 150 -1.91 -16.24 -1.30
N ALA A 151 -1.14 -17.27 -1.70
CA ALA A 151 -1.52 -18.67 -1.53
C ALA A 151 -1.62 -19.09 -0.06
N ARG A 152 -0.75 -18.53 0.80
CA ARG A 152 -0.69 -18.86 2.23
C ARG A 152 -1.46 -17.89 3.13
N ASN A 153 -1.99 -16.80 2.55
CA ASN A 153 -2.41 -15.61 3.29
C ASN A 153 -1.34 -15.17 4.33
N GLY A 154 -0.07 -15.20 3.91
CA GLY A 154 1.09 -15.34 4.79
C GLY A 154 1.69 -14.04 5.36
N PHE A 155 1.01 -12.89 5.23
CA PHE A 155 1.58 -11.59 5.60
C PHE A 155 1.11 -11.04 6.96
N GLY A 156 0.53 -11.90 7.78
CA GLY A 156 0.07 -11.57 9.13
C GLY A 156 -1.17 -10.68 9.16
N THR A 157 -1.37 -9.98 10.28
CA THR A 157 -2.52 -9.09 10.49
C THR A 157 -2.24 -7.71 9.93
N TYR A 158 -3.22 -7.14 9.23
CA TYR A 158 -3.12 -5.79 8.69
C TYR A 158 -3.07 -4.75 9.81
N ASN A 159 -2.09 -3.86 9.77
CA ASN A 159 -1.96 -2.71 10.66
C ASN A 159 -1.56 -1.48 9.84
N ALA A 160 -2.43 -0.46 9.83
CA ALA A 160 -2.26 0.74 9.01
C ALA A 160 -0.93 1.49 9.24
N LEU A 161 -0.27 1.33 10.39
CA LEU A 161 0.96 2.05 10.75
C LEU A 161 2.24 1.25 10.46
N VAL A 162 2.22 -0.07 10.70
CA VAL A 162 3.47 -0.87 10.75
C VAL A 162 3.43 -2.16 9.93
N ASN A 163 2.27 -2.63 9.47
CA ASN A 163 2.17 -3.81 8.62
C ASN A 163 1.00 -3.63 7.64
N ASN A 164 1.19 -2.81 6.62
CA ASN A 164 0.13 -2.41 5.69
C ASN A 164 0.46 -2.77 4.22
N CYS A 165 -0.34 -2.27 3.28
CA CYS A 165 -0.16 -2.49 1.85
C CYS A 165 1.21 -2.02 1.33
N PHE A 166 1.76 -0.95 1.90
CA PHE A 166 3.10 -0.46 1.54
C PHE A 166 4.18 -1.46 1.97
N ASP A 167 4.13 -1.95 3.21
CA ASP A 167 5.08 -2.95 3.73
C ASP A 167 5.06 -4.23 2.88
N PHE A 168 3.86 -4.70 2.53
CA PHE A 168 3.68 -5.85 1.65
C PHE A 168 4.33 -5.66 0.29
N ALA A 169 4.05 -4.55 -0.38
CA ALA A 169 4.58 -4.29 -1.71
C ALA A 169 6.12 -4.13 -1.67
N VAL A 170 6.65 -3.49 -0.65
CA VAL A 170 8.10 -3.35 -0.41
C VAL A 170 8.77 -4.70 -0.16
N PHE A 171 8.16 -5.56 0.65
CA PHE A 171 8.63 -6.93 0.87
C PHE A 171 8.67 -7.72 -0.44
N CYS A 172 7.58 -7.66 -1.21
CA CYS A 172 7.52 -8.32 -2.52
C CYS A 172 8.59 -7.79 -3.48
N LYS A 173 8.95 -6.50 -3.42
CA LYS A 173 9.98 -5.92 -4.30
C LYS A 173 11.41 -6.18 -3.87
N THR A 174 11.66 -6.39 -2.57
CA THR A 174 13.03 -6.31 -2.03
C THR A 174 13.44 -7.42 -1.07
N GLY A 175 12.50 -8.27 -0.65
CA GLY A 175 12.74 -9.47 0.14
C GLY A 175 12.85 -9.19 1.63
N GLY A 176 12.69 -7.93 2.03
CA GLY A 176 12.74 -7.50 3.42
C GLY A 176 12.01 -6.17 3.61
N ALA A 177 12.00 -5.67 4.84
CA ALA A 177 11.38 -4.40 5.17
C ALA A 177 12.22 -3.20 4.71
N LEU A 178 11.56 -2.06 4.51
CA LEU A 178 12.22 -0.75 4.58
C LEU A 178 12.30 -0.33 6.04
N VAL A 179 13.42 -0.65 6.69
CA VAL A 179 13.73 -0.13 8.02
C VAL A 179 14.22 1.30 7.85
N SER A 180 13.42 2.31 8.21
CA SER A 180 13.99 3.61 8.55
C SER A 180 14.39 3.61 10.03
N PRO A 181 15.38 4.43 10.45
CA PRO A 181 15.87 4.49 11.83
C PRO A 181 14.75 4.62 12.88
N ALA A 182 13.62 5.26 12.54
CA ALA A 182 12.46 5.42 13.40
C ALA A 182 11.66 4.13 13.72
N ARG A 183 11.93 3.00 13.05
CA ARG A 183 11.23 1.70 13.29
C ARG A 183 12.10 0.68 14.02
N ALA A 184 13.39 0.95 14.20
CA ALA A 184 14.22 0.13 15.08
C ALA A 184 13.62 0.06 16.51
N PRO A 185 13.18 1.19 17.12
CA PRO A 185 12.60 1.15 18.45
C PRO A 185 11.24 0.42 18.51
N ILE A 186 10.40 0.56 17.48
CA ILE A 186 9.06 -0.04 17.46
C ILE A 186 9.14 -1.57 17.26
N LEU A 187 10.05 -2.05 16.41
CA LEU A 187 10.29 -3.50 16.25
C LEU A 187 10.98 -4.10 17.49
N GLU A 188 11.90 -3.37 18.12
CA GLU A 188 12.49 -3.78 19.41
C GLU A 188 11.42 -3.88 20.52
N TRP A 189 10.47 -2.94 20.57
CA TRP A 189 9.40 -2.94 21.56
C TRP A 189 8.35 -4.04 21.30
N ASP A 190 8.03 -4.31 20.04
CA ASP A 190 7.10 -5.39 19.65
C ASP A 190 7.70 -6.79 19.91
N GLN A 191 9.01 -6.97 19.68
CA GLN A 191 9.73 -8.20 20.01
C GLN A 191 9.82 -8.46 21.52
N GLN A 192 9.74 -7.42 22.37
CA GLN A 192 9.77 -7.55 23.83
C GLN A 192 8.42 -7.91 24.45
N LEU A 193 7.29 -7.66 23.78
CA LEU A 193 5.95 -7.76 24.40
C LEU A 193 5.13 -9.00 24.03
N GLY A 194 5.61 -9.83 23.10
CA GLY A 194 4.94 -11.09 22.69
C GLY A 194 3.59 -10.86 22.00
N PRO A 195 3.05 -11.89 21.31
CA PRO A 195 1.80 -11.75 20.56
C PRO A 195 0.60 -11.63 21.52
N GLY A 196 -0.06 -10.47 21.57
CA GLY A 196 -1.33 -10.32 22.30
C GLY A 196 -1.68 -8.92 22.83
N HIS A 197 -0.77 -7.95 22.81
CA HIS A 197 -1.05 -6.62 23.34
C HIS A 197 -1.37 -5.61 22.23
N SER A 198 -2.66 -5.34 22.01
CA SER A 198 -3.11 -4.24 21.16
C SER A 198 -2.85 -2.90 21.87
N CYS A 199 -1.70 -2.27 21.61
CA CYS A 199 -1.44 -0.91 22.09
C CYS A 199 -2.09 0.12 21.16
N VAL A 200 -3.18 0.72 21.65
CA VAL A 200 -3.67 2.02 21.18
C VAL A 200 -2.61 3.06 21.53
N VAL A 201 -1.76 3.42 20.57
CA VAL A 201 -0.85 4.55 20.77
C VAL A 201 -1.64 5.83 20.54
N VAL A 202 -2.07 6.43 21.64
CA VAL A 202 -2.47 7.84 21.70
C VAL A 202 -1.25 8.66 21.31
N VAL A 203 -1.29 9.29 20.14
CA VAL A 203 -0.30 10.29 19.76
C VAL A 203 -0.50 11.50 20.68
N VAL A 204 0.32 11.58 21.73
CA VAL A 204 0.46 12.82 22.50
C VAL A 204 1.23 13.79 21.60
N LEU A 205 0.51 14.76 21.05
CA LEU A 205 1.09 15.99 20.51
C LEU A 205 1.86 16.66 21.66
N LEU A 206 3.19 16.76 21.56
CA LEU A 206 3.93 17.69 22.40
C LEU A 206 3.94 19.06 21.71
N PRO A 207 3.68 20.15 22.45
CA PRO A 207 3.54 21.48 21.87
C PRO A 207 4.90 22.08 21.48
N THR A 208 4.77 23.04 20.56
CA THR A 208 5.76 23.95 19.94
C THR A 208 7.07 24.20 20.66
#